data_AF-A0A3D3QM34-F1
#
_entry.id   AF-A0A3D3QM34-F1
#
_cell.length_a   1.000
_cell.length_b   1.000
_cell.length_c   1.000
_cell.angle_alpha   90.00
_cell.angle_beta   90.00
_cell.angle_gamma   90.00
#
_symmetry.space_group_name_H-M   'P 1'
#
loop_
_entity.id
_entity.type
_entity.pdbx_description
1 polymer ?
#
loop_
_entity_poly.entity_id
_entity_poly.type
_entity_poly.pdbx_seq_one_letter_code
_entity_poly.pdbx_strand_id
1 'polypeptide(L)'
;MIEGAWDTISKSASMVLEYVLSPEKRLFVGYLVSAALIARWVYRRSGQTNTFLSYLFPRRIWLSSSARVDYQLVVLNSFIKVSLLSAFLVYGLHLASWVDGSLTRYFGPSERSLSLTTTLLTYTVLVTVIGDLSVYWVHRLMHRVPMLWAIHQVHHSAETLTPVTQLRLHPLELVISTARSLLVFGALAGLFRYLSDHQIGLMTFLGVNLFSFFFFSLGANLRHSHVRLRYWHPVEHLFISPLQHQI
;
A
#
# COMPACT_ATOMS: atom_id res chain seq x y z
N MET A 1 -13.34 -3.84 -30.12
CA MET A 1 -13.66 -2.80 -29.11
C MET A 1 -14.48 -3.33 -27.94
N ILE A 2 -15.54 -4.12 -28.17
CA ILE A 2 -16.39 -4.66 -27.08
C ILE A 2 -15.63 -5.64 -26.17
N GLU A 3 -14.80 -6.53 -26.73
CA GLU A 3 -13.99 -7.48 -25.95
C GLU A 3 -12.99 -6.78 -25.00
N GLY A 4 -12.37 -5.69 -25.43
CA GLY A 4 -11.42 -4.94 -24.58
C GLY A 4 -12.09 -4.19 -23.43
N ALA A 5 -13.31 -3.68 -23.64
CA ALA A 5 -14.09 -3.09 -22.56
C ALA A 5 -14.49 -4.15 -21.52
N TRP A 6 -14.87 -5.35 -21.97
CA TRP A 6 -15.27 -6.42 -21.07
C TRP A 6 -14.11 -7.02 -20.28
N ASP A 7 -12.94 -7.14 -20.91
CA ASP A 7 -11.68 -7.50 -20.24
C ASP A 7 -11.29 -6.47 -19.15
N THR A 8 -11.43 -5.17 -19.44
CA THR A 8 -11.14 -4.12 -18.46
C THR A 8 -12.08 -4.18 -17.26
N ILE A 9 -13.39 -4.38 -17.50
CA ILE A 9 -14.39 -4.48 -16.42
C ILE A 9 -14.13 -5.73 -15.58
N SER A 10 -13.88 -6.89 -16.20
CA SER A 10 -13.64 -8.14 -15.48
C SER A 10 -12.38 -8.07 -14.61
N LYS A 11 -11.29 -7.51 -15.14
CA LYS A 11 -10.05 -7.26 -14.37
C LYS A 11 -10.24 -6.24 -13.25
N SER A 12 -11.08 -5.24 -13.47
CA SER A 12 -11.39 -4.25 -12.43
C SER A 12 -12.19 -4.88 -11.29
N ALA A 13 -13.15 -5.76 -11.62
CA ALA A 13 -13.88 -6.54 -10.63
C ALA A 13 -12.96 -7.50 -9.87
N SER A 14 -12.03 -8.18 -10.57
CA SER A 14 -11.05 -9.04 -9.91
C SER A 14 -10.11 -8.27 -8.99
N MET A 15 -9.68 -7.05 -9.36
CA MET A 15 -8.85 -6.17 -8.51
C MET A 15 -9.55 -5.81 -7.20
N VAL A 16 -10.88 -5.58 -7.22
CA VAL A 16 -11.64 -5.35 -6.00
C VAL A 16 -11.61 -6.58 -5.09
N LEU A 17 -11.78 -7.78 -5.66
CA LEU A 17 -11.68 -9.04 -4.91
C LEU A 17 -10.25 -9.29 -4.40
N GLU A 18 -9.23 -8.94 -5.17
CA GLU A 18 -7.82 -9.06 -4.80
C GLU A 18 -7.48 -8.30 -3.52
N TYR A 19 -8.11 -7.15 -3.24
CA TYR A 19 -7.90 -6.45 -1.97
C TYR A 19 -8.20 -7.32 -0.75
N VAL A 20 -9.14 -8.26 -0.87
CA VAL A 20 -9.59 -9.14 0.22
C VAL A 20 -8.99 -10.54 0.12
N LEU A 21 -8.62 -10.98 -1.08
CA LEU A 21 -8.12 -12.34 -1.32
C LEU A 21 -6.59 -12.45 -1.38
N SER A 22 -5.85 -11.37 -1.67
CA SER A 22 -4.40 -11.42 -1.79
C SER A 22 -3.70 -11.05 -0.47
N PRO A 23 -2.75 -11.89 0.03
CA PRO A 23 -2.00 -11.61 1.26
C PRO A 23 -1.04 -10.41 1.14
N GLU A 24 -0.78 -9.91 -0.06
CA GLU A 24 -0.02 -8.66 -0.22
C GLU A 24 -0.85 -7.42 0.16
N LYS A 25 -2.18 -7.56 0.23
CA LYS A 25 -3.09 -6.45 0.48
C LYS A 25 -3.42 -6.41 1.96
N ARG A 26 -3.38 -5.20 2.53
CA ARG A 26 -3.73 -4.97 3.94
C ARG A 26 -5.14 -5.44 4.31
N LEU A 27 -6.09 -5.38 3.36
CA LEU A 27 -7.47 -5.83 3.54
C LEU A 27 -7.67 -7.34 3.34
N PHE A 28 -6.59 -8.11 3.17
CA PHE A 28 -6.66 -9.55 3.08
C PHE A 28 -7.49 -10.14 4.23
N VAL A 29 -8.36 -11.09 3.90
CA VAL A 29 -9.30 -11.71 4.85
C VAL A 29 -8.57 -12.27 6.07
N GLY A 30 -7.37 -12.84 5.91
CA GLY A 30 -6.57 -13.31 7.04
C GLY A 30 -6.22 -12.20 8.04
N TYR A 31 -5.88 -11.01 7.56
CA TYR A 31 -5.57 -9.85 8.41
C TYR A 31 -6.83 -9.18 8.99
N LEU A 32 -7.98 -9.30 8.31
CA LEU A 32 -9.25 -8.85 8.86
C LEU A 32 -9.71 -9.79 9.99
N VAL A 33 -9.51 -11.10 9.85
CA VAL A 33 -9.75 -12.08 10.92
C VAL A 33 -8.83 -11.82 12.11
N SER A 34 -7.52 -11.62 11.88
CA SER A 34 -6.60 -11.31 12.98
C SER A 34 -6.99 -10.00 13.70
N ALA A 35 -7.37 -8.96 12.94
CA ALA A 35 -7.88 -7.72 13.49
C ALA A 35 -9.18 -7.92 14.29
N ALA A 36 -10.09 -8.77 13.82
CA ALA A 36 -11.33 -9.10 14.54
C ALA A 36 -11.05 -9.85 15.85
N LEU A 37 -10.07 -10.76 15.89
CA LEU A 37 -9.64 -11.42 17.13
C LEU A 37 -9.08 -10.42 18.15
N ILE A 38 -8.25 -9.47 17.68
CA ILE A 38 -7.75 -8.39 18.53
C ILE A 38 -8.90 -7.49 19.00
N ALA A 39 -9.84 -7.15 18.12
CA ALA A 39 -11.03 -6.37 18.46
C ALA A 39 -11.91 -7.09 19.49
N ARG A 40 -12.01 -8.42 19.43
CA ARG A 40 -12.73 -9.25 20.41
C ARG A 40 -12.11 -9.13 21.79
N TRP A 41 -10.79 -9.11 21.88
CA TRP A 41 -10.05 -8.86 23.12
C TRP A 41 -10.31 -7.46 23.68
N VAL A 42 -10.30 -6.42 22.83
CA VAL A 42 -10.65 -5.04 23.23
C VAL A 42 -12.08 -4.99 23.75
N TYR A 43 -13.02 -5.58 23.01
CA TYR A 43 -14.44 -5.61 23.36
C TYR A 43 -14.69 -6.23 24.75
N ARG A 44 -14.02 -7.35 25.09
CA ARG A 44 -14.14 -7.97 26.44
C ARG A 44 -13.74 -7.04 27.58
N ARG A 45 -12.88 -6.07 27.32
CA ARG A 45 -12.34 -5.13 28.32
C ARG A 45 -13.02 -3.77 28.30
N SER A 46 -13.85 -3.52 27.29
CA SER A 46 -14.50 -2.23 27.08
C SER A 46 -15.78 -2.03 27.91
N GLY A 47 -16.32 -3.09 28.53
CA GLY A 47 -17.58 -3.02 29.29
C GLY A 47 -18.83 -2.82 28.44
N GLN A 48 -18.72 -2.97 27.11
CA GLN A 48 -19.85 -2.82 26.19
C GLN A 48 -20.91 -3.89 26.41
N THR A 49 -22.17 -3.49 26.43
CA THR A 49 -23.33 -4.36 26.69
C THR A 49 -23.97 -4.95 25.43
N ASN A 50 -23.66 -4.38 24.26
CA ASN A 50 -24.13 -4.90 22.97
C ASN A 50 -23.40 -6.19 22.58
N THR A 51 -23.87 -6.89 21.55
CA THR A 51 -23.17 -8.08 21.03
C THR A 51 -21.86 -7.71 20.33
N PHE A 52 -20.88 -8.62 20.32
CA PHE A 52 -19.59 -8.39 19.64
C PHE A 52 -19.76 -8.03 18.16
N LEU A 53 -20.71 -8.66 17.45
CA LEU A 53 -21.00 -8.33 16.05
C LEU A 53 -21.54 -6.91 15.90
N SER A 54 -22.42 -6.46 16.81
CA SER A 54 -22.93 -5.08 16.80
C SER A 54 -21.85 -4.06 17.15
N TYR A 55 -20.88 -4.45 17.99
CA TYR A 55 -19.70 -3.66 18.29
C TYR A 55 -18.74 -3.58 17.10
N LEU A 56 -18.50 -4.67 16.39
CA LEU A 56 -17.55 -4.73 15.27
C LEU A 56 -18.13 -4.13 13.97
N PHE A 57 -19.44 -4.31 13.73
CA PHE A 57 -20.14 -3.84 12.53
C PHE A 57 -21.29 -2.86 12.85
N PRO A 58 -21.02 -1.73 13.52
CA PRO A 58 -22.08 -0.75 13.79
C PRO A 58 -22.56 -0.13 12.48
N ARG A 59 -23.85 -0.27 12.18
CA ARG A 59 -24.48 0.22 10.93
C ARG A 59 -24.22 1.71 10.67
N ARG A 60 -24.21 2.53 11.73
CA ARG A 60 -23.92 3.97 11.64
C ARG A 60 -22.54 4.31 11.08
N ILE A 61 -21.59 3.35 11.11
CA ILE A 61 -20.22 3.52 10.58
C ILE A 61 -20.13 2.87 9.21
N TRP A 62 -20.49 1.58 9.10
CA TRP A 62 -20.34 0.82 7.86
C TRP A 62 -21.31 1.22 6.74
N LEU A 63 -22.44 1.86 7.07
CA LEU A 63 -23.43 2.35 6.11
C LEU A 63 -23.49 3.88 6.04
N SER A 64 -22.53 4.58 6.68
CA SER A 64 -22.45 6.04 6.67
C SER A 64 -22.22 6.60 5.27
N SER A 65 -22.54 7.88 5.06
CA SER A 65 -22.16 8.61 3.85
C SER A 65 -20.65 8.54 3.60
N SER A 66 -19.85 8.72 4.67
CA SER A 66 -18.39 8.65 4.59
C SER A 66 -17.86 7.28 4.14
N ALA A 67 -18.42 6.17 4.65
CA ALA A 67 -17.99 4.83 4.24
C ALA A 67 -18.38 4.49 2.80
N ARG A 68 -19.53 5.02 2.31
CA ARG A 68 -19.93 4.85 0.91
C ARG A 68 -18.94 5.48 -0.05
N VAL A 69 -18.36 6.63 0.30
CA VAL A 69 -17.30 7.27 -0.51
C VAL A 69 -16.08 6.36 -0.60
N ASP A 70 -15.67 5.70 0.49
CA ASP A 70 -14.56 4.74 0.47
C ASP A 70 -14.83 3.61 -0.53
N TYR A 71 -16.02 3.02 -0.50
CA TYR A 71 -16.38 1.92 -1.39
C TYR A 71 -16.44 2.35 -2.87
N GLN A 72 -17.01 3.52 -3.15
CA GLN A 72 -17.05 4.08 -4.49
C GLN A 72 -15.65 4.37 -5.03
N LEU A 73 -14.78 4.95 -4.21
CA LEU A 73 -13.39 5.22 -4.59
C LEU A 73 -12.61 3.93 -4.82
N VAL A 74 -12.83 2.87 -4.03
CA VAL A 74 -12.18 1.56 -4.28
C VAL A 74 -12.57 1.02 -5.65
N VAL A 75 -13.86 1.06 -6.02
CA VAL A 75 -14.32 0.58 -7.34
C VAL A 75 -13.75 1.44 -8.47
N LEU A 76 -13.86 2.77 -8.36
CA LEU A 76 -13.34 3.71 -9.34
C LEU A 76 -11.82 3.56 -9.53
N ASN A 77 -11.08 3.51 -8.43
CA ASN A 77 -9.62 3.39 -8.44
C ASN A 77 -9.16 2.03 -8.96
N SER A 78 -9.91 0.95 -8.73
CA SER A 78 -9.63 -0.35 -9.36
C SER A 78 -9.72 -0.25 -10.89
N PHE A 79 -10.74 0.43 -11.42
CA PHE A 79 -10.88 0.64 -12.86
C PHE A 79 -9.73 1.47 -13.45
N ILE A 80 -9.39 2.58 -12.80
CA ILE A 80 -8.27 3.45 -13.22
C ILE A 80 -6.95 2.68 -13.16
N LYS A 81 -6.72 1.94 -12.07
CA LYS A 81 -5.50 1.17 -11.87
C LYS A 81 -5.33 0.10 -12.96
N VAL A 82 -6.38 -0.67 -13.27
CA VAL A 82 -6.34 -1.69 -14.32
C VAL A 82 -6.12 -1.06 -15.69
N SER A 83 -6.81 0.04 -15.98
CA SER A 83 -6.68 0.76 -17.25
C SER A 83 -5.26 1.28 -17.49
N LEU A 84 -4.57 1.71 -16.43
CA LEU A 84 -3.21 2.25 -16.51
C LEU A 84 -2.12 1.21 -16.21
N LEU A 85 -2.48 0.00 -15.76
CA LEU A 85 -1.52 -0.99 -15.27
C LEU A 85 -0.50 -1.37 -16.34
N SER A 86 -0.95 -1.62 -17.56
CA SER A 86 -0.08 -2.00 -18.68
C SER A 86 0.89 -0.86 -19.04
N ALA A 87 0.39 0.37 -19.13
CA ALA A 87 1.20 1.55 -19.41
C ALA A 87 2.28 1.76 -18.32
N PHE A 88 1.92 1.62 -17.05
CA PHE A 88 2.86 1.73 -15.95
C PHE A 88 3.88 0.60 -15.93
N LEU A 89 3.49 -0.65 -16.20
CA LEU A 89 4.43 -1.76 -16.26
C LEU A 89 5.46 -1.56 -17.39
N VAL A 90 4.99 -1.20 -18.59
CA VAL A 90 5.87 -0.94 -19.75
C VAL A 90 6.82 0.21 -19.46
N TYR A 91 6.33 1.31 -18.90
CA TYR A 91 7.17 2.47 -18.60
C TYR A 91 8.19 2.17 -17.48
N GLY A 92 7.84 1.35 -16.49
CA GLY A 92 8.78 0.90 -15.46
C GLY A 92 9.91 0.04 -16.00
N LEU A 93 9.59 -0.90 -16.90
CA LEU A 93 10.60 -1.72 -17.59
C LEU A 93 11.50 -0.86 -18.49
N HIS A 94 10.89 0.08 -19.24
CA HIS A 94 11.62 1.01 -20.08
C HIS A 94 12.58 1.88 -19.27
N LEU A 95 12.13 2.43 -18.13
CA LEU A 95 12.98 3.20 -17.22
C LEU A 95 14.15 2.37 -16.71
N ALA A 96 13.90 1.12 -16.29
CA ALA A 96 14.97 0.23 -15.84
C ALA A 96 16.01 -0.01 -16.94
N SER A 97 15.57 -0.28 -18.17
CA SER A 97 16.47 -0.46 -19.33
C SER A 97 17.20 0.82 -19.70
N TRP A 98 16.54 1.97 -19.59
CA TRP A 98 17.15 3.27 -19.84
C TRP A 98 18.24 3.61 -18.82
N VAL A 99 18.01 3.35 -17.53
CA VAL A 99 19.02 3.56 -16.47
C VAL A 99 20.22 2.64 -16.68
N ASP A 100 19.97 1.34 -16.89
CA ASP A 100 21.00 0.34 -17.18
C ASP A 100 21.87 0.75 -18.39
N GLY A 101 21.23 0.98 -19.54
CA GLY A 101 21.92 1.39 -20.76
C GLY A 101 22.64 2.73 -20.64
N SER A 102 22.11 3.68 -19.85
CA SER A 102 22.80 4.94 -19.57
C SER A 102 24.06 4.73 -18.74
N LEU A 103 24.01 3.88 -17.71
CA LEU A 103 25.19 3.54 -16.90
C LEU A 103 26.24 2.85 -17.76
N THR A 104 25.86 1.88 -18.59
CA THR A 104 26.78 1.23 -19.54
C THR A 104 27.39 2.23 -20.51
N ARG A 105 26.62 3.20 -21.01
CA ARG A 105 27.10 4.22 -21.95
C ARG A 105 28.15 5.14 -21.32
N TYR A 106 27.96 5.56 -20.07
CA TYR A 106 28.85 6.52 -19.42
C TYR A 106 30.02 5.87 -18.67
N PHE A 107 29.87 4.65 -18.18
CA PHE A 107 30.86 3.97 -17.34
C PHE A 107 31.42 2.68 -17.95
N GLY A 108 30.93 2.25 -19.12
CA GLY A 108 31.27 0.96 -19.72
C GLY A 108 30.46 -0.19 -19.11
N PRO A 109 30.59 -1.42 -19.65
CA PRO A 109 30.00 -2.61 -19.04
C PRO A 109 30.56 -2.84 -17.63
N SER A 110 29.72 -3.32 -16.71
CA SER A 110 30.19 -3.67 -15.36
C SER A 110 31.18 -4.83 -15.42
N GLU A 111 32.44 -4.57 -15.07
CA GLU A 111 33.50 -5.61 -15.05
C GLU A 111 33.39 -6.56 -13.85
N ARG A 112 32.68 -6.15 -12.80
CA ARG A 112 32.51 -6.92 -11.56
C ARG A 112 31.04 -7.01 -11.19
N SER A 113 30.46 -8.17 -11.47
CA SER A 113 29.09 -8.50 -11.07
C SER A 113 29.02 -8.74 -9.56
N LEU A 114 28.09 -8.07 -8.89
CA LEU A 114 27.84 -8.32 -7.47
C LEU A 114 27.37 -9.75 -7.25
N SER A 115 27.82 -10.39 -6.15
CA SER A 115 27.31 -11.71 -5.77
C SER A 115 25.79 -11.67 -5.55
N LEU A 116 25.11 -12.80 -5.74
CA LEU A 116 23.68 -12.93 -5.48
C LEU A 116 23.29 -12.44 -4.08
N THR A 117 24.04 -12.84 -3.06
CA THR A 117 23.78 -12.46 -1.66
C THR A 117 23.91 -10.96 -1.47
N THR A 118 25.00 -10.36 -1.97
CA THR A 118 25.21 -8.91 -1.87
C THR A 118 24.10 -8.15 -2.59
N THR A 119 23.75 -8.58 -3.80
CA THR A 119 22.69 -8.01 -4.63
C THR A 119 21.35 -8.04 -3.90
N LEU A 120 20.93 -9.20 -3.39
CA LEU A 120 19.65 -9.35 -2.71
C LEU A 120 19.56 -8.51 -1.44
N LEU A 121 20.60 -8.52 -0.60
CA LEU A 121 20.61 -7.76 0.65
C LEU A 121 20.59 -6.26 0.38
N THR A 122 21.49 -5.76 -0.48
CA THR A 122 21.59 -4.33 -0.77
C THR A 122 20.37 -3.82 -1.52
N TYR A 123 19.84 -4.57 -2.49
CA TYR A 123 18.59 -4.20 -3.18
C TYR A 123 17.41 -4.15 -2.21
N THR A 124 17.24 -5.17 -1.36
CA THR A 124 16.13 -5.20 -0.38
C THR A 124 16.20 -4.03 0.59
N VAL A 125 17.40 -3.69 1.09
CA VAL A 125 17.60 -2.54 1.97
C VAL A 125 17.30 -1.23 1.24
N LEU A 126 17.92 -1.01 0.07
CA LEU A 126 17.75 0.23 -0.68
C LEU A 126 16.32 0.43 -1.17
N VAL A 127 15.67 -0.63 -1.66
CA VAL A 127 14.28 -0.53 -2.14
C VAL A 127 13.31 -0.23 -0.99
N THR A 128 13.57 -0.76 0.20
CA THR A 128 12.76 -0.50 1.40
C THR A 128 12.99 0.94 1.88
N VAL A 129 14.24 1.36 2.06
CA VAL A 129 14.58 2.69 2.59
C VAL A 129 14.21 3.80 1.61
N ILE A 130 14.59 3.68 0.35
CA ILE A 130 14.27 4.69 -0.68
C ILE A 130 12.76 4.68 -0.97
N GLY A 131 12.14 3.50 -0.97
CA GLY A 131 10.69 3.37 -1.08
C GLY A 131 9.96 4.14 0.02
N ASP A 132 10.31 3.92 1.29
CA ASP A 132 9.70 4.61 2.43
C ASP A 132 9.96 6.12 2.41
N LEU A 133 11.21 6.54 2.17
CA LEU A 133 11.56 7.96 2.03
C LEU A 133 10.77 8.64 0.90
N SER A 134 10.56 7.96 -0.22
CA SER A 134 9.78 8.51 -1.32
C SER A 134 8.30 8.70 -0.96
N VAL A 135 7.72 7.78 -0.17
CA VAL A 135 6.35 7.91 0.36
C VAL A 135 6.28 9.12 1.28
N TYR A 136 7.23 9.23 2.22
CA TYR A 136 7.31 10.36 3.15
C TYR A 136 7.36 11.71 2.42
N TRP A 137 8.26 11.86 1.44
CA TRP A 137 8.43 13.13 0.73
C TRP A 137 7.21 13.49 -0.11
N VAL A 138 6.63 12.54 -0.86
CA VAL A 138 5.41 12.80 -1.65
C VAL A 138 4.25 13.20 -0.74
N HIS A 139 4.05 12.49 0.37
CA HIS A 139 3.02 12.81 1.35
C HIS A 139 3.24 14.19 1.99
N ARG A 140 4.49 14.51 2.35
CA ARG A 140 4.85 15.84 2.87
C ARG A 140 4.56 16.94 1.85
N LEU A 141 4.86 16.73 0.58
CA LEU A 141 4.53 17.68 -0.49
C LEU A 141 3.02 17.83 -0.65
N MET A 142 2.25 16.74 -0.54
CA MET A 142 0.78 16.77 -0.54
C MET A 142 0.19 17.62 0.59
N HIS A 143 0.85 17.69 1.75
CA HIS A 143 0.45 18.57 2.84
C HIS A 143 0.98 20.01 2.75
N ARG A 144 1.96 20.29 1.88
CA ARG A 144 2.64 21.59 1.81
C ARG A 144 2.28 22.41 0.58
N VAL A 145 2.01 21.77 -0.55
CA VAL A 145 1.70 22.44 -1.83
C VAL A 145 0.18 22.54 -1.99
N PRO A 146 -0.41 23.74 -2.13
CA PRO A 146 -1.87 23.91 -2.16
C PRO A 146 -2.61 23.07 -3.22
N MET A 147 -2.04 22.94 -4.41
CA MET A 147 -2.62 22.11 -5.48
C MET A 147 -2.63 20.61 -5.10
N LEU A 148 -1.56 20.11 -4.48
CA LEU A 148 -1.49 18.71 -4.06
C LEU A 148 -2.37 18.46 -2.82
N TRP A 149 -2.49 19.45 -1.94
CA TRP A 149 -3.43 19.40 -0.82
C TRP A 149 -4.87 19.31 -1.31
N ALA A 150 -5.24 20.05 -2.36
CA ALA A 150 -6.58 20.01 -2.91
C ALA A 150 -7.00 18.59 -3.35
N ILE A 151 -6.02 17.78 -3.77
CA ILE A 151 -6.18 16.36 -4.10
C ILE A 151 -6.19 15.50 -2.82
N HIS A 152 -5.19 15.69 -1.96
CA HIS A 152 -4.96 14.82 -0.80
C HIS A 152 -5.95 15.04 0.36
N GLN A 153 -6.62 16.20 0.45
CA GLN A 153 -7.66 16.43 1.45
C GLN A 153 -8.82 15.43 1.34
N VAL A 154 -9.02 14.79 0.17
CA VAL A 154 -10.00 13.71 0.00
C VAL A 154 -9.67 12.54 0.92
N HIS A 155 -8.39 12.20 1.09
CA HIS A 155 -7.94 11.19 2.03
C HIS A 155 -8.31 11.56 3.48
N HIS A 156 -8.10 12.81 3.85
CA HIS A 156 -8.38 13.35 5.20
C HIS A 156 -9.86 13.67 5.45
N SER A 157 -10.73 13.53 4.45
CA SER A 157 -12.16 13.88 4.54
C SER A 157 -13.03 12.83 5.26
N ALA A 158 -12.45 11.77 5.81
CA ALA A 158 -13.20 10.67 6.39
C ALA A 158 -13.81 11.04 7.76
N GLU A 159 -15.15 11.05 7.84
CA GLU A 159 -15.88 11.33 9.09
C GLU A 159 -16.04 10.08 9.97
N THR A 160 -15.96 8.89 9.35
CA THR A 160 -16.04 7.60 10.04
C THR A 160 -15.01 6.65 9.47
N LEU A 161 -14.33 5.89 10.34
CA LEU A 161 -13.25 5.00 9.95
C LEU A 161 -13.71 3.53 9.86
N THR A 162 -13.43 2.92 8.71
CA THR A 162 -13.45 1.46 8.51
C THR A 162 -12.08 1.04 7.96
N PRO A 163 -11.70 -0.26 8.00
CA PRO A 163 -10.43 -0.68 7.43
C PRO A 163 -10.26 -0.25 5.97
N VAL A 164 -11.36 -0.07 5.24
CA VAL A 164 -11.38 0.37 3.83
C VAL A 164 -11.00 1.84 3.68
N THR A 165 -11.17 2.68 4.70
CA THR A 165 -10.86 4.11 4.66
C THR A 165 -9.40 4.40 4.31
N GLN A 166 -8.48 3.47 4.57
CA GLN A 166 -7.09 3.58 4.10
C GLN A 166 -6.95 3.65 2.57
N LEU A 167 -7.95 3.18 1.82
CA LEU A 167 -8.03 3.22 0.35
C LEU A 167 -8.81 4.44 -0.17
N ARG A 168 -9.20 5.37 0.69
CA ARG A 168 -9.83 6.65 0.31
C ARG A 168 -8.79 7.56 -0.35
N LEU A 169 -8.56 7.33 -1.63
CA LEU A 169 -7.58 8.06 -2.43
C LEU A 169 -8.29 8.75 -3.58
N HIS A 170 -7.98 10.03 -3.80
CA HIS A 170 -8.38 10.70 -5.02
C HIS A 170 -7.70 10.00 -6.23
N PRO A 171 -8.37 9.84 -7.39
CA PRO A 171 -7.78 9.22 -8.58
C PRO A 171 -6.39 9.76 -8.97
N LEU A 172 -6.20 11.08 -8.89
CA LEU A 172 -4.90 11.68 -9.18
C LEU A 172 -3.84 11.33 -8.12
N GLU A 173 -4.24 11.14 -6.85
CA GLU A 173 -3.32 10.67 -5.81
C GLU A 173 -2.86 9.24 -6.09
N LEU A 174 -3.77 8.36 -6.56
CA LEU A 174 -3.41 7.02 -7.02
C LEU A 174 -2.39 7.07 -8.17
N VAL A 175 -2.59 7.94 -9.16
CA VAL A 175 -1.67 8.13 -10.29
C VAL A 175 -0.31 8.62 -9.80
N ILE A 176 -0.28 9.64 -8.92
CA ILE A 176 0.97 10.17 -8.33
C ILE A 176 1.71 9.08 -7.55
N SER A 177 1.01 8.33 -6.71
CA SER A 177 1.57 7.24 -5.91
C SER A 177 2.15 6.13 -6.79
N THR A 178 1.45 5.80 -7.89
CA THR A 178 1.90 4.78 -8.84
C THR A 178 3.11 5.26 -9.65
N ALA A 179 3.10 6.50 -10.13
CA ALA A 179 4.22 7.12 -10.82
C ALA A 179 5.48 7.18 -9.92
N ARG A 180 5.33 7.57 -8.65
CA ARG A 180 6.41 7.52 -7.66
C ARG A 180 6.98 6.10 -7.53
N SER A 181 6.12 5.11 -7.30
CA SER A 181 6.56 3.71 -7.16
C SER A 181 7.30 3.21 -8.40
N LEU A 182 6.80 3.56 -9.59
CA LEU A 182 7.46 3.23 -10.86
C LEU A 182 8.86 3.86 -10.94
N LEU A 183 8.98 5.15 -10.63
CA LEU A 183 10.26 5.85 -10.67
C LEU A 183 11.29 5.20 -9.73
N VAL A 184 10.89 4.91 -8.50
CA VAL A 184 11.78 4.30 -7.50
C VAL A 184 12.16 2.87 -7.89
N PHE A 185 11.16 2.01 -8.13
CA PHE A 185 11.43 0.60 -8.44
C PHE A 185 12.12 0.43 -9.80
N GLY A 186 11.72 1.20 -10.81
CA GLY A 186 12.33 1.16 -12.14
C GLY A 186 13.78 1.64 -12.12
N ALA A 187 14.07 2.76 -11.45
CA ALA A 187 15.45 3.25 -11.34
C ALA A 187 16.36 2.29 -10.57
N LEU A 188 15.89 1.75 -9.44
CA LEU A 188 16.66 0.77 -8.67
C LEU A 188 16.83 -0.56 -9.43
N ALA A 189 15.79 -1.02 -10.14
CA ALA A 189 15.91 -2.21 -10.98
C ALA A 189 16.93 -2.02 -12.10
N GLY A 190 16.97 -0.85 -12.74
CA GLY A 190 17.97 -0.52 -13.76
C GLY A 190 19.39 -0.44 -13.19
N LEU A 191 19.56 0.23 -12.05
CA LEU A 191 20.85 0.30 -11.34
C LEU A 191 21.37 -1.10 -11.00
N PHE A 192 20.52 -1.96 -10.45
CA PHE A 192 20.95 -3.29 -10.04
C PHE A 192 21.10 -4.28 -11.19
N ARG A 193 20.41 -4.06 -12.32
CA ARG A 193 20.68 -4.77 -13.57
C ARG A 193 22.06 -4.43 -14.13
N TYR A 194 22.47 -3.18 -14.01
CA TYR A 194 23.82 -2.75 -14.37
C TYR A 194 24.88 -3.35 -13.43
N LEU A 195 24.62 -3.36 -12.12
CA LEU A 195 25.58 -3.83 -11.10
C LEU A 195 25.62 -5.36 -10.94
N SER A 196 24.61 -6.09 -11.41
CA SER A 196 24.50 -7.54 -11.23
C SER A 196 23.81 -8.21 -12.43
N ASP A 197 24.31 -9.38 -12.83
CA ASP A 197 23.68 -10.19 -13.89
C ASP A 197 22.46 -10.99 -13.38
N HIS A 198 22.04 -10.75 -12.14
CA HIS A 198 21.00 -11.52 -11.49
C HIS A 198 19.62 -10.91 -11.73
N GLN A 199 18.65 -11.74 -12.11
CA GLN A 199 17.25 -11.33 -12.10
C GLN A 199 16.75 -11.23 -10.65
N ILE A 200 16.56 -10.00 -10.19
CA ILE A 200 16.03 -9.72 -8.86
C ILE A 200 14.50 -9.83 -8.93
N GLY A 201 13.95 -10.97 -8.52
CA GLY A 201 12.52 -11.22 -8.61
C GLY A 201 11.92 -11.84 -7.35
N LEU A 202 12.36 -13.05 -6.99
CA LEU A 202 11.62 -13.86 -6.01
C LEU A 202 11.99 -13.56 -4.55
N MET A 203 13.29 -13.46 -4.23
CA MET A 203 13.74 -13.41 -2.83
C MET A 203 13.50 -12.04 -2.18
N THR A 204 13.69 -10.94 -2.92
CA THR A 204 13.34 -9.60 -2.41
C THR A 204 11.85 -9.45 -2.20
N PHE A 205 11.04 -10.01 -3.11
CA PHE A 205 9.59 -10.06 -2.95
C PHE A 205 9.19 -10.80 -1.67
N LEU A 206 9.81 -11.95 -1.38
CA LEU A 206 9.60 -12.68 -0.13
C LEU A 206 9.97 -11.86 1.12
N GLY A 207 11.12 -11.17 1.11
CA GLY A 207 11.57 -10.36 2.25
C GLY A 207 10.63 -9.20 2.60
N VAL A 208 10.22 -8.41 1.60
CA VAL A 208 9.28 -7.28 1.78
C VAL A 208 7.89 -7.78 2.22
N ASN A 209 7.46 -8.94 1.71
CA ASN A 209 6.18 -9.52 2.07
C ASN A 209 6.15 -10.08 3.48
N LEU A 210 7.26 -10.62 4.01
CA LEU A 210 7.32 -11.07 5.41
C LEU A 210 7.11 -9.92 6.39
N PHE A 211 7.80 -8.78 6.18
CA PHE A 211 7.59 -7.59 7.01
C PHE A 211 6.13 -7.11 6.95
N SER A 212 5.58 -6.99 5.73
CA SER A 212 4.19 -6.57 5.50
C SER A 212 3.20 -7.52 6.16
N PHE A 213 3.44 -8.83 6.07
CA PHE A 213 2.62 -9.87 6.69
C PHE A 213 2.52 -9.69 8.21
N PHE A 214 3.65 -9.54 8.90
CA PHE A 214 3.64 -9.33 10.35
C PHE A 214 2.95 -8.01 10.71
N PHE A 215 3.29 -6.93 10.02
CA PHE A 215 2.71 -5.61 10.27
C PHE A 215 1.18 -5.62 10.09
N PHE A 216 0.68 -6.22 9.01
CA PHE A 216 -0.76 -6.30 8.76
C PHE A 216 -1.49 -7.23 9.72
N SER A 217 -0.87 -8.35 10.10
CA SER A 217 -1.45 -9.31 11.04
C SER A 217 -1.61 -8.74 12.45
N LEU A 218 -0.74 -7.82 12.87
CA LEU A 218 -0.69 -7.24 14.22
C LEU A 218 -1.59 -6.00 14.39
N GLY A 219 -2.75 -5.99 13.72
CA GLY A 219 -3.78 -4.98 13.95
C GLY A 219 -3.62 -3.70 13.12
N ALA A 220 -2.87 -3.73 12.00
CA ALA A 220 -2.80 -2.58 11.10
C ALA A 220 -4.21 -2.13 10.67
N ASN A 221 -5.12 -3.05 10.36
CA ASN A 221 -6.51 -2.70 10.00
C ASN A 221 -7.27 -1.93 11.08
N LEU A 222 -6.89 -2.06 12.35
CA LEU A 222 -7.55 -1.34 13.45
C LEU A 222 -7.17 0.14 13.50
N ARG A 223 -6.06 0.54 12.87
CA ARG A 223 -5.62 1.95 12.77
C ARG A 223 -6.65 2.82 12.05
N HIS A 224 -7.35 2.26 11.07
CA HIS A 224 -8.47 2.90 10.38
C HIS A 224 -9.75 2.18 10.80
N SER A 225 -10.12 2.26 12.07
CA SER A 225 -11.37 1.67 12.55
C SER A 225 -11.88 2.44 13.75
N HIS A 226 -13.12 2.17 14.15
CA HIS A 226 -13.67 2.68 15.41
C HIS A 226 -13.22 1.89 16.64
N VAL A 227 -12.46 0.80 16.48
CA VAL A 227 -11.95 -0.02 17.58
C VAL A 227 -10.74 0.66 18.20
N ARG A 228 -10.89 1.15 19.44
CA ARG A 228 -9.86 1.89 20.17
C ARG A 228 -8.83 0.94 20.82
N LEU A 229 -7.92 0.40 20.01
CA LEU A 229 -6.79 -0.39 20.52
C LEU A 229 -5.65 0.54 20.95
N ARG A 230 -5.38 0.56 22.25
CA ARG A 230 -4.20 1.21 22.86
C ARG A 230 -3.12 0.16 23.11
N TYR A 231 -1.85 0.51 22.88
CA TYR A 231 -0.75 -0.36 23.31
C TYR A 231 -0.42 -0.12 24.79
N TRP A 232 0.45 -0.95 25.34
CA TRP A 232 0.98 -0.72 26.68
C TRP A 232 1.86 0.54 26.67
N HIS A 233 1.78 1.37 27.71
CA HIS A 233 2.29 2.75 27.72
C HIS A 233 3.75 2.92 27.25
N PRO A 234 4.72 2.07 27.67
CA PRO A 234 6.11 2.17 27.18
C PRO A 234 6.25 1.88 25.69
N VAL A 235 5.39 1.00 25.14
CA VAL A 235 5.40 0.63 23.72
C VAL A 235 4.92 1.79 22.85
N GLU A 236 4.01 2.64 23.35
CA GLU A 236 3.46 3.80 22.60
C GLU A 236 4.49 4.92 22.36
N HIS A 237 5.62 4.90 23.09
CA HIS A 237 6.73 5.83 22.85
C HIS A 237 7.57 5.42 21.64
N LEU A 238 7.55 4.13 21.27
CA LEU A 238 8.31 3.57 20.17
C LEU A 238 7.44 3.22 18.96
N PHE A 239 6.20 2.79 19.18
CA PHE A 239 5.28 2.36 18.14
C PHE A 239 3.94 3.10 18.24
N ILE A 240 3.49 3.64 17.11
CA ILE A 240 2.18 4.29 17.01
C ILE A 240 1.07 3.24 17.12
N SER A 241 0.26 3.33 18.17
CA SER A 241 -0.90 2.47 18.39
C SER A 241 -2.06 2.84 17.46
N PRO A 242 -3.00 1.91 17.19
CA PRO A 242 -4.19 2.25 16.42
C PRO A 242 -4.97 3.43 16.95
N LEU A 243 -5.05 3.59 18.27
CA LEU A 243 -5.71 4.73 18.88
C LEU A 243 -5.04 6.06 18.51
N GLN A 244 -3.69 6.13 18.49
CA GLN A 244 -2.96 7.34 18.11
C GLN A 244 -3.17 7.72 16.63
N HIS A 245 -3.48 6.75 15.77
CA HIS A 245 -3.75 6.98 14.34
C HIS A 245 -5.20 7.41 14.06
N GLN A 246 -6.10 7.27 15.03
CA GLN A 246 -7.53 7.60 14.89
C GLN A 246 -7.85 9.07 15.26
N ILE A 247 -6.84 9.87 15.64
CA ILE A 247 -6.97 11.23 16.20
C ILE A 247 -6.85 12.28 15.11
#